data_AF-A0A967BH76-F1
#
_entry.id   AF-A0A967BH76-F1
#
_cell.length_a   1.000
_cell.length_b   1.000
_cell.length_c   1.000
_cell.angle_alpha   90.00
_cell.angle_beta   90.00
_cell.angle_gamma   90.00
#
_symmetry.space_group_name_H-M   'P 1'
#
loop_
_entity.id
_entity.type
_entity.pdbx_description
1 polymer ?
#
loop_
_entity_poly.entity_id
_entity_poly.type
_entity_poly.pdbx_seq_one_letter_code
_entity_poly.pdbx_strand_id
1 'polypeptide(L)'
;MAKHGFDESIAHADNISFDQGTTILDTDGQIWIGATEGSPTPSLLTSSDASIIITNKANGIDIDVGASFSGSFVTDSGTATPATRIINMLGGTNISSVGATNNVTFNLNSALTGLTLVEVDNLRLDGNTISSTNVDGDINITPNGTGTIVQSKVDINSGTIDGTAIGVAAQSTGSFTTVTDTSRTQNAVAVYGTGGALSETALLTDNQVILGSTGNPPTLSTIGASIVFPNTGSFAGILSGADTNVQLALDTIDDVYSTASWTPVLEFGGASVGITYTTQTATYRTYKDMVFINGRITLSNKGTSVGTAIITGLPFTCAGDTQVNLGSASFLDLSAGYSWFSLLAANTTTGLTIGESGDNIAYAQVQETAFANTTDIEFTGFYFK
;
A
#
# COMPACT_ATOMS: atom_id res chain seq x y z
N MET A 1 -70.32 51.00 -90.47
CA MET A 1 -71.55 50.82 -91.27
C MET A 1 -72.29 52.16 -91.24
N ALA A 2 -72.21 52.99 -92.28
CA ALA A 2 -72.55 54.42 -92.24
C ALA A 2 -74.04 54.77 -91.99
N LYS A 3 -74.59 54.43 -90.83
CA LYS A 3 -75.88 54.92 -90.31
C LYS A 3 -75.64 55.55 -88.93
N HIS A 4 -76.04 56.80 -88.78
CA HIS A 4 -75.99 57.55 -87.52
C HIS A 4 -77.32 58.28 -87.31
N GLY A 5 -77.77 58.40 -86.07
CA GLY A 5 -79.07 59.01 -85.75
C GLY A 5 -79.47 58.85 -84.28
N PHE A 6 -80.73 59.13 -83.99
CA PHE A 6 -81.34 58.94 -82.67
C PHE A 6 -82.45 57.90 -82.77
N ASP A 7 -82.47 56.96 -81.83
CA ASP A 7 -83.58 56.02 -81.63
C ASP A 7 -83.91 55.96 -80.14
N GLU A 8 -85.17 56.14 -79.77
CA GLU A 8 -85.63 56.18 -78.36
C GLU A 8 -84.76 57.00 -77.39
N SER A 9 -84.34 58.21 -77.82
CA SER A 9 -83.42 59.09 -77.06
C SER A 9 -82.00 58.56 -76.84
N ILE A 10 -81.62 57.47 -77.52
CA ILE A 10 -80.24 56.94 -77.58
C ILE A 10 -79.61 57.37 -78.91
N ALA A 11 -78.45 58.03 -78.83
CA ALA A 11 -77.63 58.31 -79.99
C ALA A 11 -76.89 57.04 -80.41
N HIS A 12 -77.01 56.67 -81.69
CA HIS A 12 -76.20 55.59 -82.28
C HIS A 12 -75.38 56.14 -83.44
N ALA A 13 -74.13 55.74 -83.49
CA ALA A 13 -73.19 56.08 -84.55
C ALA A 13 -72.12 55.01 -84.62
N ASP A 14 -71.43 54.92 -85.77
CA ASP A 14 -70.26 54.06 -85.92
C ASP A 14 -69.12 54.46 -84.96
N ASN A 15 -69.00 55.77 -84.69
CA ASN A 15 -68.01 56.35 -83.79
C ASN A 15 -68.54 57.68 -83.24
N ILE A 16 -67.93 58.17 -82.17
CA ILE A 16 -68.36 59.38 -81.48
C ILE A 16 -67.19 60.36 -81.43
N SER A 17 -67.47 61.65 -81.57
CA SER A 17 -66.55 62.75 -81.33
C SER A 17 -67.25 63.80 -80.48
N PHE A 18 -66.56 64.35 -79.50
CA PHE A 18 -67.07 65.39 -78.60
C PHE A 18 -66.48 66.79 -78.87
N ASP A 19 -65.70 66.94 -79.94
CA ASP A 19 -64.98 68.17 -80.30
C ASP A 19 -65.28 68.63 -81.74
N GLN A 20 -66.47 68.29 -82.25
CA GLN A 20 -66.88 68.58 -83.64
C GLN A 20 -66.05 67.86 -84.71
N GLY A 21 -65.66 66.61 -84.43
CA GLY A 21 -65.12 65.69 -85.42
C GLY A 21 -63.61 65.75 -85.62
N THR A 22 -62.88 66.50 -84.79
CA THR A 22 -61.41 66.58 -84.87
C THR A 22 -60.73 65.41 -84.16
N THR A 23 -61.38 64.79 -83.18
CA THR A 23 -60.90 63.56 -82.53
C THR A 23 -62.02 62.52 -82.44
N ILE A 24 -61.69 61.28 -82.80
CA ILE A 24 -62.55 60.09 -82.73
C ILE A 24 -61.75 58.95 -82.10
N LEU A 25 -62.40 57.85 -81.73
CA LEU A 25 -61.69 56.61 -81.38
C LEU A 25 -61.17 55.97 -82.67
N ASP A 26 -59.96 56.31 -83.08
CA ASP A 26 -59.35 55.85 -84.34
C ASP A 26 -58.41 54.65 -84.17
N THR A 27 -58.04 54.35 -82.93
CA THR A 27 -57.08 53.30 -82.59
C THR A 27 -57.65 52.42 -81.46
N ASP A 28 -57.44 51.11 -81.57
CA ASP A 28 -57.86 50.16 -80.54
C ASP A 28 -57.27 50.52 -79.17
N GLY A 29 -58.08 50.40 -78.10
CA GLY A 29 -57.67 50.66 -76.71
C GLY A 29 -57.83 52.10 -76.23
N GLN A 30 -58.24 53.02 -77.10
CA GLN A 30 -58.59 54.36 -76.69
C GLN A 30 -59.92 54.33 -75.90
N ILE A 31 -59.98 55.17 -74.86
CA ILE A 31 -61.18 55.47 -74.11
C ILE A 31 -61.34 56.99 -74.02
N TRP A 32 -62.58 57.46 -73.89
CA TRP A 32 -62.83 58.87 -73.65
C TRP A 32 -62.54 59.20 -72.19
N ILE A 33 -61.56 60.08 -71.97
CA ILE A 33 -61.25 60.62 -70.64
C ILE A 33 -61.70 62.07 -70.61
N GLY A 34 -62.47 62.44 -69.58
CA GLY A 34 -62.89 63.82 -69.37
C GLY A 34 -61.69 64.72 -69.04
N ALA A 35 -61.72 65.96 -69.52
CA ALA A 35 -60.73 66.99 -69.20
C ALA A 35 -61.38 68.09 -68.33
N THR A 36 -60.62 68.62 -67.36
CA THR A 36 -61.10 69.72 -66.49
C THR A 36 -61.34 71.01 -67.29
N GLU A 37 -60.60 71.21 -68.38
CA GLU A 37 -60.80 72.30 -69.34
C GLU A 37 -60.67 71.75 -70.78
N GLY A 38 -61.80 71.59 -71.47
CA GLY A 38 -61.85 71.11 -72.86
C GLY A 38 -62.86 69.98 -73.11
N SER A 39 -63.02 69.60 -74.38
CA SER A 39 -63.76 68.38 -74.73
C SER A 39 -63.03 67.15 -74.18
N PRO A 40 -63.73 66.06 -73.81
CA PRO A 40 -63.10 64.77 -73.57
C PRO A 40 -62.15 64.43 -74.73
N THR A 41 -61.06 63.72 -74.45
CA THR A 41 -60.11 63.31 -75.48
C THR A 41 -59.98 61.79 -75.52
N PRO A 42 -59.78 61.18 -76.70
CA PRO A 42 -59.38 59.77 -76.79
C PRO A 42 -58.01 59.62 -76.14
N SER A 43 -57.91 58.78 -75.13
CA SER A 43 -56.64 58.48 -74.47
C SER A 43 -56.43 56.99 -74.36
N LEU A 44 -55.19 56.55 -74.53
CA LEU A 44 -54.81 55.16 -74.29
C LEU A 44 -54.73 54.96 -72.77
N LEU A 45 -55.39 53.93 -72.25
CA LEU A 45 -55.13 53.51 -70.87
C LEU A 45 -53.69 52.97 -70.81
N THR A 46 -52.85 53.53 -69.94
CA THR A 46 -51.43 53.16 -69.83
C THR A 46 -51.06 52.87 -68.37
N SER A 47 -50.08 51.97 -68.16
CA SER A 47 -49.42 51.73 -66.88
C SER A 47 -47.95 52.11 -67.03
N SER A 48 -47.54 53.25 -66.49
CA SER A 48 -46.19 53.78 -66.68
C SER A 48 -45.09 52.93 -66.05
N ASP A 49 -45.40 52.22 -64.96
CA ASP A 49 -44.51 51.30 -64.25
C ASP A 49 -44.73 49.82 -64.62
N ALA A 50 -45.63 49.55 -65.58
CA ALA A 50 -46.06 48.21 -65.98
C ALA A 50 -46.62 47.34 -64.83
N SER A 51 -47.06 47.94 -63.72
CA SER A 51 -47.74 47.24 -62.62
C SER A 51 -49.09 46.64 -63.03
N ILE A 52 -49.64 47.07 -64.17
CA ILE A 52 -50.84 46.54 -64.81
C ILE A 52 -50.54 46.32 -66.30
N ILE A 53 -50.90 45.15 -66.82
CA ILE A 53 -50.82 44.83 -68.24
C ILE A 53 -52.17 45.16 -68.88
N ILE A 54 -52.14 45.98 -69.94
CA ILE A 54 -53.32 46.40 -70.67
C ILE A 54 -53.22 45.82 -72.08
N THR A 55 -54.13 44.92 -72.44
CA THR A 55 -54.16 44.27 -73.75
C THR A 55 -55.48 44.56 -74.45
N ASN A 56 -55.40 45.22 -75.61
CA ASN A 56 -56.57 45.50 -76.43
C ASN A 56 -57.07 44.21 -77.11
N LYS A 57 -58.39 43.99 -77.09
CA LYS A 57 -59.07 42.89 -77.78
C LYS A 57 -60.21 43.45 -78.63
N ALA A 58 -60.71 42.67 -79.59
CA ALA A 58 -61.90 43.06 -80.34
C ALA A 58 -63.07 43.32 -79.38
N ASN A 59 -63.62 44.53 -79.39
CA ASN A 59 -64.70 45.00 -78.51
C ASN A 59 -64.40 44.90 -76.99
N GLY A 60 -63.14 44.92 -76.56
CA GLY A 60 -62.80 44.85 -75.14
C GLY A 60 -61.37 45.28 -74.80
N ILE A 61 -61.14 45.59 -73.53
CA ILE A 61 -59.81 45.86 -72.98
C ILE A 61 -59.60 44.86 -71.84
N ASP A 62 -58.53 44.09 -71.91
CA ASP A 62 -58.11 43.19 -70.84
C ASP A 62 -57.13 43.92 -69.92
N ILE A 63 -57.45 43.97 -68.63
CA ILE A 63 -56.66 44.64 -67.60
C ILE A 63 -56.29 43.57 -66.58
N ASP A 64 -55.02 43.18 -66.58
CA ASP A 64 -54.48 42.20 -65.63
C ASP A 64 -53.39 42.84 -64.77
N VAL A 65 -53.21 42.35 -63.55
CA VAL A 65 -52.11 42.80 -62.69
C VAL A 65 -50.79 42.38 -63.33
N GLY A 66 -49.94 43.36 -63.63
CA GLY A 66 -48.56 43.15 -64.08
C GLY A 66 -47.80 42.48 -62.95
N ALA A 67 -47.47 41.21 -63.16
CA ALA A 67 -46.72 40.30 -62.27
C ALA A 67 -46.13 40.97 -60.99
N SER A 68 -46.96 41.14 -59.96
CA SER A 68 -46.54 41.78 -58.69
C SER A 68 -45.91 40.79 -57.71
N PHE A 69 -45.05 39.90 -58.21
CA PHE A 69 -44.20 39.06 -57.40
C PHE A 69 -42.85 39.02 -58.10
N SER A 70 -41.78 39.43 -57.40
CA SER A 70 -40.43 39.42 -57.97
C SER A 70 -40.14 38.06 -58.58
N GLY A 71 -39.96 37.99 -59.91
CA GLY A 71 -39.61 36.76 -60.63
C GLY A 71 -38.19 36.27 -60.32
N SER A 72 -37.52 36.90 -59.36
CA SER A 72 -36.19 36.56 -58.90
C SER A 72 -36.02 37.01 -57.44
N PHE A 73 -35.56 36.12 -56.59
CA PHE A 73 -35.19 36.43 -55.21
C PHE A 73 -33.67 36.26 -55.06
N VAL A 74 -32.98 37.24 -54.48
CA VAL A 74 -31.55 37.13 -54.18
C VAL A 74 -31.37 36.10 -53.05
N THR A 75 -30.51 35.11 -53.24
CA THR A 75 -30.17 34.09 -52.23
C THR A 75 -28.77 34.35 -51.64
N ASP A 76 -28.37 33.57 -50.62
CA ASP A 76 -27.03 33.64 -50.03
C ASP A 76 -25.91 33.34 -51.05
N SER A 77 -26.23 32.56 -52.09
CA SER A 77 -25.45 32.39 -53.31
C SER A 77 -26.39 32.31 -54.53
N GLY A 78 -26.32 33.29 -55.43
CA GLY A 78 -27.08 33.33 -56.69
C GLY A 78 -28.45 34.03 -56.63
N THR A 79 -29.32 33.69 -57.59
CA THR A 79 -30.67 34.23 -57.73
C THR A 79 -31.65 33.10 -57.99
N ALA A 80 -32.67 32.95 -57.14
CA ALA A 80 -33.73 31.97 -57.33
C ALA A 80 -34.80 32.53 -58.27
N THR A 81 -34.95 31.93 -59.45
CA THR A 81 -36.02 32.23 -60.43
C THR A 81 -37.17 31.24 -60.26
N PRO A 82 -38.34 31.66 -59.73
CA PRO A 82 -39.47 30.75 -59.53
C PRO A 82 -39.99 30.23 -60.87
N ALA A 83 -39.96 28.92 -61.08
CA ALA A 83 -40.70 28.28 -62.16
C ALA A 83 -42.16 28.09 -61.72
N THR A 84 -43.12 28.34 -62.62
CA THR A 84 -44.57 28.17 -62.37
C THR A 84 -45.09 28.82 -61.08
N ARG A 85 -44.50 29.94 -60.64
CA ARG A 85 -44.84 30.68 -59.40
C ARG A 85 -44.51 29.93 -58.10
N ILE A 86 -43.59 28.96 -58.14
CA ILE A 86 -43.15 28.19 -56.96
C ILE A 86 -41.64 28.40 -56.75
N ILE A 87 -41.23 28.72 -55.51
CA ILE A 87 -39.83 28.58 -55.09
C ILE A 87 -39.66 27.18 -54.52
N ASN A 88 -38.88 26.35 -55.20
CA ASN A 88 -38.52 25.03 -54.68
C ASN A 88 -37.46 25.19 -53.59
N MET A 89 -37.88 25.24 -52.34
CA MET A 89 -36.98 25.15 -51.19
C MET A 89 -36.65 23.66 -50.98
N LEU A 90 -35.73 23.12 -51.77
CA LEU A 90 -35.30 21.73 -51.68
C LEU A 90 -34.14 21.64 -50.69
N GLY A 91 -34.29 20.83 -49.65
CA GLY A 91 -33.14 20.49 -48.81
C GLY A 91 -32.14 19.61 -49.57
N GLY A 92 -30.84 19.77 -49.27
CA GLY A 92 -29.76 18.94 -49.83
C GLY A 92 -29.62 17.59 -49.11
N THR A 93 -28.47 16.92 -49.27
CA THR A 93 -28.17 15.68 -48.53
C THR A 93 -28.29 15.91 -47.02
N ASN A 94 -29.11 15.10 -46.34
CA ASN A 94 -29.42 15.18 -44.90
C ASN A 94 -30.19 16.42 -44.45
N ILE A 95 -30.60 17.32 -45.35
CA ILE A 95 -31.49 18.45 -45.03
C ILE A 95 -32.83 18.17 -45.70
N SER A 96 -33.91 18.15 -44.92
CA SER A 96 -35.28 18.07 -45.43
C SER A 96 -36.02 19.33 -45.08
N SER A 97 -36.55 20.00 -46.09
CA SER A 97 -37.44 21.14 -45.96
C SER A 97 -38.89 20.66 -45.95
N VAL A 98 -39.65 21.11 -44.96
CA VAL A 98 -41.11 20.86 -44.85
C VAL A 98 -41.81 22.21 -44.77
N GLY A 99 -42.68 22.49 -45.72
CA GLY A 99 -43.56 23.66 -45.69
C GLY A 99 -44.89 23.31 -45.03
N ALA A 100 -45.31 24.09 -44.04
CA ALA A 100 -46.65 24.01 -43.46
C ALA A 100 -47.16 25.40 -43.09
N THR A 101 -48.34 25.78 -43.60
CA THR A 101 -48.90 27.13 -43.44
C THR A 101 -47.93 28.22 -43.91
N ASN A 102 -47.54 29.15 -43.03
CA ASN A 102 -46.60 30.23 -43.30
C ASN A 102 -45.16 29.92 -42.82
N ASN A 103 -44.88 28.69 -42.38
CA ASN A 103 -43.56 28.28 -41.90
C ASN A 103 -42.89 27.31 -42.87
N VAL A 104 -41.57 27.44 -42.98
CA VAL A 104 -40.71 26.45 -43.61
C VAL A 104 -39.73 25.95 -42.55
N THR A 105 -39.79 24.66 -42.25
CA THR A 105 -38.89 24.02 -41.29
C THR A 105 -37.83 23.23 -42.03
N PHE A 106 -36.57 23.42 -41.65
CA PHE A 106 -35.46 22.60 -42.10
C PHE A 106 -35.11 21.58 -41.01
N ASN A 107 -35.23 20.31 -41.34
CA ASN A 107 -34.89 19.19 -40.47
C ASN A 107 -33.64 18.49 -40.97
N LEU A 108 -32.85 17.94 -40.05
CA LEU A 108 -31.89 16.90 -40.40
C LEU A 108 -32.62 15.56 -40.39
N ASN A 109 -32.79 14.95 -41.57
CA ASN A 109 -33.59 13.71 -41.72
C ASN A 109 -32.73 12.44 -41.84
N SER A 110 -31.40 12.57 -41.70
CA SER A 110 -30.42 11.49 -41.84
C SER A 110 -29.09 11.86 -41.14
N ALA A 111 -28.15 10.92 -41.06
CA ALA A 111 -26.83 11.11 -40.48
C ALA A 111 -26.04 12.21 -41.20
N LEU A 112 -25.38 13.09 -40.44
CA LEU A 112 -24.67 14.25 -40.98
C LEU A 112 -23.32 13.87 -41.60
N THR A 113 -23.33 13.44 -42.86
CA THR A 113 -22.14 13.00 -43.61
C THR A 113 -21.49 14.15 -44.40
N GLY A 114 -20.16 14.20 -44.43
CA GLY A 114 -19.39 15.12 -45.28
C GLY A 114 -19.06 16.49 -44.66
N LEU A 115 -19.43 16.71 -43.40
CA LEU A 115 -18.95 17.87 -42.65
C LEU A 115 -17.52 17.67 -42.18
N THR A 116 -16.73 18.73 -42.20
CA THR A 116 -15.40 18.76 -41.57
C THR A 116 -15.48 19.11 -40.09
N LEU A 117 -16.59 19.70 -39.65
CA LEU A 117 -16.81 20.21 -38.30
C LEU A 117 -18.30 20.34 -37.98
N VAL A 118 -18.68 20.14 -36.71
CA VAL A 118 -19.98 20.56 -36.15
C VAL A 118 -19.74 21.42 -34.91
N GLU A 119 -20.41 22.56 -34.82
CA GLU A 119 -20.43 23.41 -33.63
C GLU A 119 -21.88 23.56 -33.13
N VAL A 120 -22.08 23.34 -31.83
CA VAL A 120 -23.37 23.54 -31.14
C VAL A 120 -23.07 24.26 -29.84
N ASP A 121 -23.58 25.47 -29.70
CA ASP A 121 -23.25 26.38 -28.60
C ASP A 121 -21.72 26.48 -28.41
N ASN A 122 -21.21 26.17 -27.22
CA ASN A 122 -19.79 26.18 -26.89
C ASN A 122 -19.10 24.81 -27.08
N LEU A 123 -19.73 23.85 -27.78
CA LEU A 123 -19.15 22.54 -28.07
C LEU A 123 -18.79 22.42 -29.55
N ARG A 124 -17.60 21.88 -29.82
CA ARG A 124 -17.05 21.65 -31.15
C ARG A 124 -16.71 20.16 -31.32
N LEU A 125 -17.16 19.59 -32.44
CA LEU A 125 -16.83 18.25 -32.88
C LEU A 125 -16.01 18.32 -34.18
N ASP A 126 -14.71 18.07 -34.06
CA ASP A 126 -13.74 18.22 -35.14
C ASP A 126 -12.92 16.92 -35.30
N GLY A 127 -13.24 16.15 -36.33
CA GLY A 127 -12.68 14.81 -36.53
C GLY A 127 -12.95 13.89 -35.33
N ASN A 128 -11.89 13.53 -34.59
CA ASN A 128 -11.95 12.63 -33.42
C ASN A 128 -11.96 13.40 -32.08
N THR A 129 -12.07 14.73 -32.12
CA THR A 129 -11.98 15.59 -30.94
C THR A 129 -13.34 16.17 -30.60
N ILE A 130 -13.73 16.06 -29.33
CA ILE A 130 -14.82 16.81 -28.72
C ILE A 130 -14.18 17.86 -27.81
N SER A 131 -14.43 19.15 -28.06
CA SER A 131 -13.84 20.24 -27.28
C SER A 131 -14.87 21.30 -26.90
N SER A 132 -14.67 21.97 -25.77
CA SER A 132 -15.29 23.25 -25.48
C SER A 132 -14.60 24.37 -26.27
N THR A 133 -15.31 25.46 -26.58
CA THR A 133 -14.77 26.62 -27.33
C THR A 133 -14.60 27.88 -26.49
N ASN A 134 -15.16 27.90 -25.27
CA ASN A 134 -14.93 28.96 -24.29
C ASN A 134 -13.73 28.64 -23.39
N VAL A 135 -13.07 29.68 -22.88
CA VAL A 135 -11.89 29.56 -22.01
C VAL A 135 -12.25 28.79 -20.74
N ASP A 136 -11.42 27.79 -20.40
CA ASP A 136 -11.56 26.89 -19.25
C ASP A 136 -12.94 26.22 -19.12
N GLY A 137 -13.66 26.06 -20.24
CA GLY A 137 -14.96 25.41 -20.27
C GLY A 137 -14.84 23.90 -20.11
N ASP A 138 -15.45 23.34 -19.07
CA ASP A 138 -15.55 21.89 -18.91
C ASP A 138 -16.51 21.26 -19.93
N ILE A 139 -16.26 20.00 -20.28
CA ILE A 139 -17.21 19.16 -21.03
C ILE A 139 -17.87 18.22 -20.04
N ASN A 140 -19.08 18.56 -19.62
CA ASN A 140 -19.86 17.70 -18.75
C ASN A 140 -20.51 16.57 -19.56
N ILE A 141 -20.14 15.32 -19.27
CA ILE A 141 -20.74 14.12 -19.86
C ILE A 141 -21.50 13.37 -18.76
N THR A 142 -22.80 13.64 -18.65
CA THR A 142 -23.66 13.06 -17.61
C THR A 142 -24.78 12.24 -18.25
N PRO A 143 -24.85 10.92 -18.02
CA PRO A 143 -25.96 10.12 -18.52
C PRO A 143 -27.25 10.43 -17.75
N ASN A 144 -28.40 10.31 -18.42
CA ASN A 144 -29.70 10.46 -17.75
C ASN A 144 -30.07 9.18 -16.97
N GLY A 145 -30.70 9.33 -15.80
CA GLY A 145 -31.18 8.22 -14.98
C GLY A 145 -30.04 7.28 -14.54
N THR A 146 -30.20 5.98 -14.78
CA THR A 146 -29.22 4.94 -14.43
C THR A 146 -28.20 4.66 -15.56
N GLY A 147 -28.13 5.52 -16.58
CA GLY A 147 -27.20 5.32 -17.69
C GLY A 147 -25.74 5.41 -17.25
N THR A 148 -24.83 4.94 -18.09
CA THR A 148 -23.38 4.98 -17.87
C THR A 148 -22.66 5.55 -19.08
N ILE A 149 -21.46 6.09 -18.86
CA ILE A 149 -20.53 6.43 -19.95
C ILE A 149 -19.65 5.22 -20.18
N VAL A 150 -19.80 4.59 -21.35
CA VAL A 150 -19.08 3.36 -21.72
C VAL A 150 -17.89 3.71 -22.60
N GLN A 151 -16.70 3.43 -22.12
CA GLN A 151 -15.44 3.66 -22.84
C GLN A 151 -14.53 2.44 -22.68
N SER A 152 -14.18 1.78 -23.79
CA SER A 152 -13.37 0.56 -23.74
C SER A 152 -11.90 0.80 -23.40
N LYS A 153 -11.39 2.00 -23.70
CA LYS A 153 -10.06 2.47 -23.38
C LYS A 153 -10.17 3.94 -23.00
N VAL A 154 -9.59 4.30 -21.86
CA VAL A 154 -9.54 5.67 -21.35
C VAL A 154 -8.07 5.99 -21.11
N ASP A 155 -7.62 7.10 -21.68
CA ASP A 155 -6.30 7.68 -21.41
C ASP A 155 -6.51 9.00 -20.68
N ILE A 156 -5.84 9.16 -19.53
CA ILE A 156 -5.91 10.35 -18.68
C ILE A 156 -4.51 10.97 -18.65
N ASN A 157 -4.19 11.73 -19.71
CA ASN A 157 -2.86 12.28 -19.99
C ASN A 157 -2.55 13.50 -19.11
N SER A 158 -2.35 13.28 -17.80
CA SER A 158 -2.02 14.26 -16.73
C SER A 158 -3.20 14.81 -15.89
N GLY A 159 -4.42 14.28 -16.07
CA GLY A 159 -5.56 14.61 -15.20
C GLY A 159 -5.58 13.79 -13.90
N THR A 160 -6.36 14.24 -12.92
CA THR A 160 -6.70 13.48 -11.71
C THR A 160 -8.09 12.85 -11.83
N ILE A 161 -8.32 11.76 -11.08
CA ILE A 161 -9.65 11.22 -10.83
C ILE A 161 -9.98 11.53 -9.37
N ASP A 162 -10.69 12.62 -9.14
CA ASP A 162 -10.97 13.12 -7.79
C ASP A 162 -12.32 12.62 -7.27
N GLY A 163 -12.39 12.30 -5.98
CA GLY A 163 -13.62 11.92 -5.27
C GLY A 163 -14.31 10.64 -5.78
N THR A 164 -13.70 9.90 -6.71
CA THR A 164 -14.31 8.74 -7.36
C THR A 164 -13.62 7.45 -6.91
N ALA A 165 -14.40 6.52 -6.37
CA ALA A 165 -13.89 5.21 -5.98
C ALA A 165 -13.70 4.32 -7.23
N ILE A 166 -12.48 3.83 -7.45
CA ILE A 166 -12.13 3.00 -8.61
C ILE A 166 -12.09 1.52 -8.21
N GLY A 167 -12.84 0.67 -8.92
CA GLY A 167 -12.78 -0.79 -8.72
C GLY A 167 -13.49 -1.32 -7.47
N VAL A 168 -14.49 -0.61 -6.95
CA VAL A 168 -15.20 -1.00 -5.70
C VAL A 168 -16.10 -2.24 -5.84
N ALA A 169 -16.72 -2.45 -7.01
CA ALA A 169 -17.61 -3.60 -7.24
C ALA A 169 -16.87 -4.83 -7.81
N ALA A 170 -15.73 -4.60 -8.48
CA ALA A 170 -14.83 -5.62 -8.99
C ALA A 170 -13.40 -5.04 -9.02
N GLN A 171 -12.44 -5.81 -8.50
CA GLN A 171 -11.08 -5.36 -8.29
C GLN A 171 -10.44 -4.89 -9.61
N SER A 172 -9.90 -3.68 -9.61
CA SER A 172 -9.13 -3.15 -10.75
C SER A 172 -7.82 -3.93 -10.90
N THR A 173 -7.49 -4.39 -12.11
CA THR A 173 -6.17 -4.94 -12.44
C THR A 173 -5.18 -3.84 -12.86
N GLY A 174 -5.38 -2.61 -12.38
CA GLY A 174 -4.56 -1.46 -12.73
C GLY A 174 -3.08 -1.68 -12.35
N SER A 175 -2.19 -1.47 -13.31
CA SER A 175 -0.75 -1.44 -13.09
C SER A 175 -0.31 0.02 -12.93
N PHE A 176 0.07 0.42 -11.72
CA PHE A 176 0.59 1.76 -11.43
C PHE A 176 2.12 1.72 -11.37
N THR A 177 2.79 2.67 -12.03
CA THR A 177 4.25 2.84 -11.90
C THR A 177 4.63 3.38 -10.53
N THR A 178 3.79 4.26 -9.96
CA THR A 178 3.92 4.80 -8.61
C THR A 178 2.53 5.05 -8.05
N VAL A 179 2.26 4.54 -6.85
CA VAL A 179 1.09 4.91 -6.05
C VAL A 179 1.59 5.78 -4.91
N THR A 180 1.34 7.08 -4.99
CA THR A 180 1.63 8.01 -3.89
C THR A 180 0.39 8.10 -3.03
N ASP A 181 0.36 7.35 -1.94
CA ASP A 181 -0.70 7.44 -0.94
C ASP A 181 -0.31 8.47 0.14
N THR A 182 -0.89 9.67 0.07
CA THR A 182 -0.67 10.74 1.05
C THR A 182 -1.55 10.62 2.29
N SER A 183 -2.50 9.67 2.32
CA SER A 183 -3.42 9.45 3.45
C SER A 183 -3.07 8.24 4.32
N ARG A 184 -2.12 7.40 3.90
CA ARG A 184 -1.58 6.31 4.73
C ARG A 184 -0.37 6.80 5.52
N THR A 185 -0.47 6.73 6.85
CA THR A 185 0.68 6.84 7.75
C THR A 185 1.77 5.83 7.33
N GLN A 186 2.99 6.30 7.12
CA GLN A 186 4.05 5.72 6.28
C GLN A 186 4.70 4.38 6.72
N ASN A 187 4.04 3.54 7.51
CA ASN A 187 4.64 2.29 8.03
C ASN A 187 4.04 1.00 7.44
N ALA A 188 3.38 1.07 6.29
CA ALA A 188 2.78 -0.10 5.66
C ALA A 188 3.83 -0.90 4.85
N VAL A 189 4.40 -1.94 5.46
CA VAL A 189 5.09 -2.99 4.70
C VAL A 189 4.03 -3.80 3.96
N ALA A 190 3.98 -3.70 2.64
CA ALA A 190 3.13 -4.55 1.80
C ALA A 190 3.73 -5.96 1.77
N VAL A 191 3.13 -6.91 2.52
CA VAL A 191 3.51 -8.32 2.45
C VAL A 191 2.48 -9.08 1.62
N TYR A 192 2.93 -9.60 0.48
CA TYR A 192 2.12 -10.43 -0.41
C TYR A 192 1.94 -11.82 0.20
N GLY A 193 0.71 -12.20 0.55
CA GLY A 193 0.37 -13.61 0.79
C GLY A 193 0.32 -14.40 -0.54
N THR A 194 0.40 -15.73 -0.47
CA THR A 194 0.10 -16.61 -1.61
C THR A 194 -1.35 -16.41 -2.04
N GLY A 195 -1.58 -15.53 -3.01
CA GLY A 195 -2.90 -15.12 -3.49
C GLY A 195 -3.00 -13.64 -3.91
N GLY A 196 -1.96 -12.83 -3.67
CA GLY A 196 -1.85 -11.48 -4.24
C GLY A 196 -2.83 -10.43 -3.71
N ALA A 197 -3.73 -10.78 -2.78
CA ALA A 197 -4.62 -9.83 -2.15
C ALA A 197 -3.88 -9.04 -1.05
N LEU A 198 -3.93 -7.72 -1.13
CA LEU A 198 -3.53 -6.80 -0.06
C LEU A 198 -4.53 -6.97 1.10
N SER A 199 -4.24 -7.84 2.05
CA SER A 199 -4.91 -7.76 3.35
C SER A 199 -4.16 -6.73 4.18
N GLU A 200 -4.75 -5.54 4.33
CA GLU A 200 -4.25 -4.49 5.21
C GLU A 200 -4.06 -5.05 6.62
N THR A 201 -2.85 -5.51 6.88
CA THR A 201 -2.42 -5.86 8.22
C THR A 201 -1.90 -4.56 8.79
N ALA A 202 -2.42 -4.20 9.95
CA ALA A 202 -2.30 -2.89 10.58
C ALA A 202 -0.89 -2.28 10.46
N LEU A 203 -0.86 -0.95 10.37
CA LEU A 203 0.34 -0.12 10.44
C LEU A 203 1.29 -0.68 11.49
N LEU A 204 2.54 -0.97 11.09
CA LEU A 204 3.56 -1.36 12.06
C LEU A 204 3.79 -0.17 13.00
N THR A 205 3.49 -0.35 14.28
CA THR A 205 3.95 0.56 15.32
C THR A 205 5.44 0.33 15.58
N ASP A 206 6.05 1.20 16.38
CA ASP A 206 7.43 1.00 16.83
C ASP A 206 7.62 -0.43 17.34
N ASN A 207 8.74 -1.02 16.91
CA ASN A 207 9.14 -2.38 17.24
C ASN A 207 8.20 -3.49 16.71
N GLN A 208 7.47 -3.30 15.60
CA GLN A 208 6.72 -4.40 14.97
C GLN A 208 7.37 -4.86 13.66
N VAL A 209 7.41 -6.18 13.42
CA VAL A 209 7.87 -6.79 12.16
C VAL A 209 6.93 -7.93 11.74
N ILE A 210 6.79 -8.13 10.44
CA ILE A 210 6.07 -9.27 9.85
C ILE A 210 7.07 -10.40 9.61
N LEU A 211 6.92 -11.51 10.33
CA LEU A 211 7.77 -12.70 10.21
C LEU A 211 6.96 -13.85 9.59
N GLY A 212 7.23 -14.18 8.31
CA GLY A 212 6.92 -15.48 7.70
C GLY A 212 5.58 -16.15 8.03
N SER A 213 4.46 -15.41 8.04
CA SER A 213 3.15 -15.96 8.37
C SER A 213 2.47 -16.63 7.17
N THR A 214 1.90 -17.82 7.38
CA THR A 214 0.96 -18.47 6.46
C THR A 214 -0.50 -18.12 6.74
N GLY A 215 -0.80 -17.47 7.86
CA GLY A 215 -2.11 -16.91 8.16
C GLY A 215 -2.44 -15.73 7.25
N ASN A 216 -3.70 -15.61 6.84
CA ASN A 216 -4.24 -14.48 6.09
C ASN A 216 -5.28 -13.76 6.96
N PRO A 217 -4.99 -12.57 7.52
CA PRO A 217 -3.77 -11.75 7.33
C PRO A 217 -2.52 -12.29 8.06
N PRO A 218 -1.31 -11.90 7.62
CA PRO A 218 -0.07 -12.15 8.34
C PRO A 218 -0.13 -11.66 9.79
N THR A 219 0.21 -12.49 10.79
CA THR A 219 0.24 -12.02 12.18
C THR A 219 1.42 -11.08 12.43
N LEU A 220 1.14 -9.93 13.03
CA LEU A 220 2.16 -8.96 13.48
C LEU A 220 2.93 -9.53 14.68
N SER A 221 4.27 -9.51 14.59
CA SER A 221 5.12 -9.83 15.73
C SER A 221 5.64 -8.54 16.34
N THR A 222 5.42 -8.37 17.65
CA THR A 222 6.04 -7.27 18.39
C THR A 222 7.46 -7.71 18.77
N ILE A 223 8.46 -7.06 18.20
CA ILE A 223 9.86 -7.18 18.61
C ILE A 223 9.97 -6.55 20.00
N GLY A 224 10.36 -7.35 20.99
CA GLY A 224 10.86 -6.80 22.26
C GLY A 224 12.27 -6.22 22.06
N ALA A 225 13.27 -6.75 22.76
CA ALA A 225 14.68 -6.42 22.54
C ALA A 225 15.34 -7.23 21.39
N SER A 226 14.66 -8.24 20.83
CA SER A 226 15.25 -9.21 19.90
C SER A 226 14.28 -9.74 18.84
N ILE A 227 14.83 -10.06 17.67
CA ILE A 227 14.18 -10.79 16.57
C ILE A 227 14.54 -12.27 16.70
N VAL A 228 13.54 -13.14 16.89
CA VAL A 228 13.70 -14.60 16.86
C VAL A 228 13.39 -15.09 15.45
N PHE A 229 14.38 -15.66 14.75
CA PHE A 229 14.15 -16.31 13.46
C PHE A 229 13.74 -17.78 13.69
N PRO A 230 12.51 -18.18 13.31
CA PRO A 230 12.06 -19.54 13.49
C PRO A 230 12.53 -20.38 12.29
N ASN A 231 13.81 -20.73 12.22
CA ASN A 231 14.21 -21.91 11.46
C ASN A 231 15.41 -22.59 12.11
N THR A 232 15.30 -23.91 12.14
CA THR A 232 15.94 -24.93 12.97
C THR A 232 17.46 -24.99 12.82
N GLY A 233 18.18 -24.96 13.95
CA GLY A 233 19.50 -25.60 14.06
C GLY A 233 20.68 -24.74 14.50
N SER A 234 20.56 -23.41 14.60
CA SER A 234 21.66 -22.56 15.06
C SER A 234 21.15 -21.46 15.99
N PHE A 235 21.61 -21.51 17.24
CA PHE A 235 21.55 -20.48 18.30
C PHE A 235 20.49 -19.38 18.10
N ALA A 236 19.26 -19.67 18.53
CA ALA A 236 18.25 -18.66 18.79
C ALA A 236 18.50 -18.05 20.18
N GLY A 237 19.20 -16.92 20.21
CA GLY A 237 19.34 -16.13 21.43
C GLY A 237 20.32 -14.98 21.24
N ILE A 238 19.86 -13.75 21.46
CA ILE A 238 20.78 -12.66 21.81
C ILE A 238 21.42 -13.06 23.14
N LEU A 239 22.74 -13.11 23.18
CA LEU A 239 23.52 -13.26 24.40
C LEU A 239 23.27 -12.03 25.29
N SER A 240 22.23 -12.09 26.10
CA SER A 240 21.96 -11.13 27.15
C SER A 240 21.87 -11.90 28.46
N GLY A 241 22.51 -11.40 29.51
CA GLY A 241 22.68 -12.09 30.81
C GLY A 241 21.39 -12.33 31.59
N ALA A 242 20.24 -12.34 30.94
CA ALA A 242 18.93 -12.63 31.50
C ALA A 242 18.37 -14.00 31.06
N ASP A 243 19.05 -14.73 30.16
CA ASP A 243 18.56 -15.99 29.61
C ASP A 243 19.00 -17.19 30.47
N THR A 244 18.07 -17.70 31.29
CA THR A 244 18.31 -18.75 32.31
C THR A 244 18.85 -20.06 31.73
N ASN A 245 18.62 -20.35 30.45
CA ASN A 245 19.11 -21.58 29.80
C ASN A 245 20.57 -21.48 29.35
N VAL A 246 21.04 -20.26 29.04
CA VAL A 246 22.45 -20.00 28.76
C VAL A 246 23.22 -19.85 30.08
N GLN A 247 22.55 -19.32 31.12
CA GLN A 247 23.06 -19.39 32.49
C GLN A 247 23.35 -20.84 32.86
N LEU A 248 22.44 -21.79 32.63
CA LEU A 248 22.69 -23.22 32.88
C LEU A 248 23.90 -23.80 32.13
N ALA A 249 24.16 -23.35 30.90
CA ALA A 249 25.33 -23.82 30.13
C ALA A 249 26.67 -23.22 30.62
N LEU A 250 26.68 -21.98 31.13
CA LEU A 250 27.85 -21.41 31.80
C LEU A 250 28.00 -21.88 33.25
N ASP A 251 26.89 -22.11 33.96
CA ASP A 251 26.81 -22.61 35.33
C ASP A 251 27.34 -24.04 35.40
N THR A 252 27.07 -24.89 34.39
CA THR A 252 27.71 -26.21 34.27
C THR A 252 29.23 -26.18 34.01
N ILE A 253 29.80 -25.04 33.61
CA ILE A 253 31.26 -24.85 33.50
C ILE A 253 31.84 -24.31 34.82
N ASP A 254 31.07 -23.55 35.60
CA ASP A 254 31.46 -23.03 36.93
C ASP A 254 31.31 -24.09 38.04
N ASP A 255 30.33 -25.00 37.92
CA ASP A 255 30.09 -26.14 38.81
C ASP A 255 31.15 -27.26 38.75
N VAL A 256 32.17 -27.10 37.90
CA VAL A 256 33.24 -28.10 37.75
C VAL A 256 34.19 -28.11 38.97
N TYR A 257 34.18 -27.07 39.81
CA TYR A 257 34.98 -27.00 41.04
C TYR A 257 34.15 -26.51 42.24
N SER A 258 33.98 -27.36 43.26
CA SER A 258 33.42 -26.95 44.56
C SER A 258 34.55 -26.76 45.57
N THR A 259 34.54 -25.66 46.33
CA THR A 259 35.45 -25.43 47.47
C THR A 259 34.64 -25.41 48.75
N ALA A 260 35.02 -26.20 49.74
CA ALA A 260 34.37 -26.18 51.06
C ALA A 260 35.36 -26.53 52.19
N SER A 261 34.96 -26.26 53.43
CA SER A 261 35.70 -26.64 54.62
C SER A 261 35.25 -27.99 55.18
N TRP A 262 36.16 -28.65 55.89
CA TRP A 262 35.84 -29.82 56.72
C TRP A 262 36.64 -29.75 58.02
N THR A 263 36.16 -30.43 59.07
CA THR A 263 36.78 -30.41 60.39
C THR A 263 37.53 -31.73 60.62
N PRO A 264 38.86 -31.75 60.57
CA PRO A 264 39.64 -32.96 60.76
C PRO A 264 39.67 -33.40 62.22
N VAL A 265 39.53 -34.69 62.49
CA VAL A 265 39.59 -35.25 63.85
C VAL A 265 40.78 -36.19 63.93
N LEU A 266 41.69 -35.95 64.87
CA LEU A 266 42.72 -36.91 65.22
C LEU A 266 42.11 -37.98 66.13
N GLU A 267 42.35 -39.24 65.79
CA GLU A 267 41.98 -40.41 66.59
C GLU A 267 43.22 -41.27 66.86
N PHE A 268 43.25 -41.90 68.03
CA PHE A 268 44.19 -42.97 68.37
C PHE A 268 43.40 -44.25 68.59
N GLY A 269 43.70 -45.30 67.81
CA GLY A 269 43.00 -46.59 67.91
C GLY A 269 41.48 -46.52 67.63
N GLY A 270 41.05 -45.51 66.86
CA GLY A 270 39.63 -45.27 66.53
C GLY A 270 38.84 -44.46 67.56
N ALA A 271 39.52 -43.78 68.50
CA ALA A 271 38.88 -42.92 69.50
C ALA A 271 39.63 -41.58 69.68
N SER A 272 38.88 -40.54 70.04
CA SER A 272 39.40 -39.16 70.25
C SER A 272 39.17 -38.62 71.67
N VAL A 273 39.12 -39.52 72.67
CA VAL A 273 38.77 -39.17 74.06
C VAL A 273 39.77 -38.17 74.65
N GLY A 274 39.28 -36.98 75.00
CA GLY A 274 40.04 -35.92 75.67
C GLY A 274 41.00 -35.15 74.76
N ILE A 275 40.96 -35.39 73.45
CA ILE A 275 41.77 -34.63 72.49
C ILE A 275 41.17 -33.23 72.32
N THR A 276 42.00 -32.19 72.47
CA THR A 276 41.60 -30.79 72.25
C THR A 276 42.60 -30.09 71.34
N TYR A 277 42.11 -29.09 70.59
CA TYR A 277 42.85 -28.41 69.54
C TYR A 277 42.99 -26.92 69.83
N THR A 278 44.14 -26.33 69.51
CA THR A 278 44.26 -24.88 69.31
C THR A 278 43.96 -24.49 67.85
N THR A 279 44.25 -25.39 66.89
CA THR A 279 43.89 -25.24 65.48
C THR A 279 43.30 -26.55 64.95
N GLN A 280 42.13 -26.47 64.31
CA GLN A 280 41.47 -27.63 63.70
C GLN A 280 40.76 -27.17 62.41
N THR A 281 41.54 -26.95 61.35
CA THR A 281 41.03 -26.33 60.12
C THR A 281 41.45 -27.13 58.91
N ALA A 282 40.51 -27.47 58.03
CA ALA A 282 40.83 -28.02 56.73
C ALA A 282 39.85 -27.56 55.65
N THR A 283 40.32 -27.57 54.41
CA THR A 283 39.56 -27.25 53.20
C THR A 283 39.79 -28.31 52.15
N TYR A 284 38.85 -28.41 51.22
CA TYR A 284 38.99 -29.24 50.04
C TYR A 284 38.47 -28.53 48.80
N ARG A 285 39.00 -28.96 47.65
CA ARG A 285 38.51 -28.61 46.32
C ARG A 285 38.30 -29.87 45.51
N THR A 286 37.16 -29.98 44.83
CA THR A 286 36.88 -31.12 43.95
C THR A 286 37.09 -30.75 42.49
N TYR A 287 37.61 -31.68 41.71
CA TYR A 287 37.53 -31.67 40.25
C TYR A 287 37.18 -33.07 39.79
N LYS A 288 35.92 -33.30 39.38
CA LYS A 288 35.39 -34.65 39.15
C LYS A 288 35.68 -35.54 40.37
N ASP A 289 36.44 -36.61 40.18
CA ASP A 289 36.77 -37.61 41.22
C ASP A 289 38.01 -37.23 42.04
N MET A 290 38.77 -36.19 41.65
CA MET A 290 39.93 -35.74 42.42
C MET A 290 39.48 -34.78 43.54
N VAL A 291 39.95 -35.03 44.76
CA VAL A 291 39.74 -34.18 45.94
C VAL A 291 41.09 -33.66 46.42
N PHE A 292 41.38 -32.39 46.16
CA PHE A 292 42.55 -31.72 46.73
C PHE A 292 42.22 -31.25 48.14
N ILE A 293 43.05 -31.60 49.12
CA ILE A 293 42.87 -31.23 50.53
C ILE A 293 44.05 -30.41 51.04
N ASN A 294 43.74 -29.51 51.96
CA ASN A 294 44.73 -28.76 52.72
C ASN A 294 44.20 -28.54 54.14
N GLY A 295 44.98 -28.85 55.16
CA GLY A 295 44.56 -28.68 56.54
C GLY A 295 45.70 -28.63 57.55
N ARG A 296 45.35 -28.20 58.76
CA ARG A 296 46.25 -28.10 59.91
C ARG A 296 45.55 -28.53 61.19
N ILE A 297 46.26 -29.28 61.99
CA ILE A 297 45.87 -29.70 63.34
C ILE A 297 46.97 -29.26 64.29
N THR A 298 46.62 -28.45 65.28
CA THR A 298 47.51 -28.12 66.41
C THR A 298 46.80 -28.56 67.69
N LEU A 299 47.43 -29.45 68.45
CA LEU A 299 46.87 -29.94 69.71
C LEU A 299 47.09 -28.91 70.85
N SER A 300 46.10 -28.83 71.74
CA SER A 300 46.29 -28.32 73.11
C SER A 300 46.36 -29.45 74.14
N ASN A 301 45.85 -30.63 73.79
CA ASN A 301 45.92 -31.85 74.60
C ASN A 301 45.77 -33.07 73.67
N LYS A 302 46.64 -34.07 73.81
CA LYS A 302 46.58 -35.31 73.02
C LYS A 302 45.57 -36.34 73.56
N GLY A 303 44.91 -36.03 74.68
CA GLY A 303 43.92 -36.92 75.28
C GLY A 303 44.52 -38.21 75.84
N THR A 304 43.66 -39.21 76.04
CA THR A 304 44.01 -40.48 76.69
C THR A 304 43.78 -41.71 75.81
N SER A 305 43.37 -41.52 74.55
CA SER A 305 43.20 -42.63 73.60
C SER A 305 44.57 -43.18 73.18
N VAL A 306 44.63 -44.47 72.85
CA VAL A 306 45.87 -45.20 72.51
C VAL A 306 45.72 -45.96 71.20
N GLY A 307 46.84 -46.21 70.50
CA GLY A 307 46.91 -46.91 69.23
C GLY A 307 47.23 -45.99 68.05
N THR A 308 47.07 -46.53 66.84
CA THR A 308 47.43 -45.85 65.59
C THR A 308 46.75 -44.49 65.44
N ALA A 309 47.54 -43.51 65.02
CA ALA A 309 47.10 -42.16 64.70
C ALA A 309 46.45 -42.06 63.31
N ILE A 310 45.19 -41.63 63.28
CA ILE A 310 44.43 -41.41 62.04
C ILE A 310 43.78 -40.03 62.11
N ILE A 311 43.90 -39.25 61.03
CA ILE A 311 43.10 -38.04 60.84
C ILE A 311 41.81 -38.43 60.11
N THR A 312 40.69 -38.53 60.81
CA THR A 312 39.37 -38.88 60.27
C THR A 312 38.57 -37.65 59.86
N GLY A 313 37.54 -37.87 59.06
CA GLY A 313 36.58 -36.84 58.63
C GLY A 313 36.77 -36.37 57.20
N LEU A 314 37.56 -37.09 56.37
CA LEU A 314 37.74 -36.72 54.97
C LEU A 314 36.39 -36.48 54.27
N PRO A 315 36.27 -35.45 53.41
CA PRO A 315 35.00 -35.06 52.82
C PRO A 315 34.29 -36.15 52.02
N PHE A 316 35.04 -37.09 51.44
CA PHE A 316 34.54 -38.22 50.67
C PHE A 316 35.34 -39.49 51.00
N THR A 317 34.73 -40.65 50.78
CA THR A 317 35.41 -41.95 50.89
C THR A 317 36.50 -42.07 49.84
N CYS A 318 37.67 -42.58 50.18
CA CYS A 318 38.75 -42.76 49.22
C CYS A 318 38.48 -43.97 48.31
N ALA A 319 38.58 -43.80 46.99
CA ALA A 319 38.38 -44.86 45.99
C ALA A 319 39.62 -45.73 45.73
N GLY A 320 40.78 -45.34 46.28
CA GLY A 320 42.03 -46.09 46.14
C GLY A 320 43.13 -45.53 47.04
N ASP A 321 44.13 -46.36 47.32
CA ASP A 321 45.29 -45.99 48.15
C ASP A 321 46.05 -44.83 47.51
N THR A 322 46.01 -43.66 48.15
CA THR A 322 46.72 -42.46 47.67
C THR A 322 47.58 -41.88 48.78
N GLN A 323 48.84 -41.60 48.48
CA GLN A 323 49.73 -40.94 49.42
C GLN A 323 49.46 -39.43 49.42
N VAL A 324 49.17 -38.89 50.60
CA VAL A 324 49.01 -37.45 50.85
C VAL A 324 50.27 -36.94 51.55
N ASN A 325 50.62 -35.69 51.29
CA ASN A 325 51.84 -35.11 51.84
C ASN A 325 51.58 -34.50 53.23
N LEU A 326 52.49 -34.78 54.15
CA LEU A 326 52.54 -34.13 55.45
C LEU A 326 53.52 -32.96 55.31
N GLY A 327 52.97 -31.75 55.16
CA GLY A 327 53.73 -30.54 54.81
C GLY A 327 54.68 -30.10 55.92
N SER A 328 54.21 -30.12 57.17
CA SER A 328 55.05 -29.88 58.35
C SER A 328 54.55 -30.71 59.54
N ALA A 329 55.49 -31.27 60.31
CA ALA A 329 55.22 -31.96 61.57
C ALA A 329 56.14 -31.37 62.65
N SER A 330 55.55 -30.75 63.67
CA SER A 330 56.27 -30.25 64.85
C SER A 330 55.78 -30.97 66.10
N PHE A 331 56.71 -31.28 67.01
CA PHE A 331 56.41 -32.03 68.25
C PHE A 331 55.73 -33.38 67.97
N LEU A 332 56.18 -34.06 66.91
CA LEU A 332 55.83 -35.43 66.54
C LEU A 332 57.14 -36.19 66.34
N ASP A 333 57.33 -37.28 67.08
CA ASP A 333 58.59 -38.02 67.08
C ASP A 333 58.53 -39.19 66.10
N LEU A 334 59.59 -39.35 65.29
CA LEU A 334 59.79 -40.57 64.50
C LEU A 334 60.30 -41.69 65.41
N SER A 335 59.80 -42.90 65.22
CA SER A 335 60.37 -44.07 65.89
C SER A 335 61.81 -44.32 65.41
N ALA A 336 62.59 -45.06 66.19
CA ALA A 336 63.98 -45.35 65.85
C ALA A 336 64.10 -46.04 64.47
N GLY A 337 64.90 -45.46 63.57
CA GLY A 337 65.15 -45.98 62.23
C GLY A 337 64.29 -45.36 61.12
N TYR A 338 63.25 -44.59 61.45
CA TYR A 338 62.44 -43.86 60.48
C TYR A 338 62.97 -42.45 60.25
N SER A 339 62.75 -41.90 59.04
CA SER A 339 63.26 -40.59 58.62
C SER A 339 62.22 -39.72 57.90
N TRP A 340 61.00 -40.23 57.71
CA TRP A 340 59.95 -39.54 56.96
C TRP A 340 58.55 -39.87 57.49
N PHE A 341 57.69 -38.86 57.63
CA PHE A 341 56.27 -39.06 57.87
C PHE A 341 55.47 -39.06 56.57
N SER A 342 54.44 -39.88 56.50
CA SER A 342 53.52 -39.94 55.36
C SER A 342 52.07 -39.99 55.82
N LEU A 343 51.17 -39.59 54.94
CA LEU A 343 49.74 -39.77 55.12
C LEU A 343 49.24 -40.72 54.04
N LEU A 344 48.50 -41.74 54.45
CA LEU A 344 47.85 -42.67 53.53
C LEU A 344 46.33 -42.46 53.59
N ALA A 345 45.76 -42.00 52.48
CA ALA A 345 44.33 -42.08 52.21
C ALA A 345 44.03 -43.51 51.73
N ALA A 346 43.62 -44.39 52.64
CA ALA A 346 43.43 -45.81 52.34
C ALA A 346 42.08 -46.05 51.64
N ASN A 347 42.06 -46.97 50.68
CA ASN A 347 40.85 -47.35 49.95
C ASN A 347 39.68 -47.65 50.88
N THR A 348 38.48 -47.20 50.53
CA THR A 348 37.22 -47.36 51.27
C THR A 348 37.15 -46.69 52.64
N THR A 349 38.13 -45.85 53.00
CA THR A 349 38.14 -45.11 54.28
C THR A 349 37.84 -43.62 54.08
N THR A 350 37.54 -42.91 55.18
CA THR A 350 37.44 -41.45 55.23
C THR A 350 38.51 -40.86 56.16
N GLY A 351 39.68 -41.49 56.19
CA GLY A 351 40.77 -41.12 57.09
C GLY A 351 42.13 -41.11 56.42
N LEU A 352 43.03 -40.31 56.97
CA LEU A 352 44.45 -40.29 56.63
C LEU A 352 45.22 -40.99 57.75
N THR A 353 45.75 -42.16 57.45
CA THR A 353 46.61 -42.88 58.39
C THR A 353 47.98 -42.23 58.40
N ILE A 354 48.48 -41.87 59.59
CA ILE A 354 49.82 -41.31 59.74
C ILE A 354 50.80 -42.46 59.81
N GLY A 355 51.75 -42.50 58.87
CA GLY A 355 52.77 -43.52 58.80
C GLY A 355 54.17 -42.96 58.79
N GLU A 356 55.13 -43.83 59.06
CA GLU A 356 56.54 -43.53 59.08
C GLU A 356 57.30 -44.49 58.15
N SER A 357 58.28 -43.95 57.42
CA SER A 357 59.16 -44.67 56.51
C SER A 357 60.62 -44.29 56.79
N GLY A 358 61.55 -45.21 56.52
CA GLY A 358 62.98 -45.00 56.71
C GLY A 358 63.81 -45.85 55.74
N ASP A 359 65.13 -45.76 55.86
CA ASP A 359 66.04 -46.56 55.06
C ASP A 359 66.06 -48.02 55.55
N ASN A 360 65.81 -48.96 54.63
CA ASN A 360 65.82 -50.41 54.89
C ASN A 360 64.95 -50.85 56.10
N ILE A 361 63.84 -50.15 56.35
CA ILE A 361 62.84 -50.48 57.38
C ILE A 361 61.44 -50.50 56.76
N ALA A 362 60.61 -51.46 57.18
CA ALA A 362 59.24 -51.59 56.68
C ALA A 362 58.38 -50.42 57.14
N TYR A 363 57.43 -49.97 56.31
CA TYR A 363 56.44 -48.97 56.69
C TYR A 363 55.73 -49.36 57.99
N ALA A 364 55.59 -48.40 58.90
CA ALA A 364 54.80 -48.57 60.11
C ALA A 364 53.82 -47.40 60.28
N GLN A 365 52.77 -47.66 61.04
CA GLN A 365 51.81 -46.64 61.44
C GLN A 365 52.29 -45.95 62.71
N VAL A 366 52.24 -44.61 62.71
CA VAL A 366 52.62 -43.80 63.87
C VAL A 366 51.60 -44.02 64.99
N GLN A 367 52.11 -44.30 66.19
CA GLN A 367 51.31 -44.54 67.39
C GLN A 367 51.13 -43.25 68.22
N GLU A 368 50.18 -43.23 69.14
CA GLU A 368 49.91 -42.10 70.04
C GLU A 368 51.11 -41.68 70.89
N THR A 369 52.07 -42.59 71.10
CA THR A 369 53.28 -42.33 71.88
C THR A 369 54.20 -41.33 71.20
N ALA A 370 54.09 -41.17 69.88
CA ALA A 370 54.85 -40.18 69.11
C ALA A 370 54.32 -38.75 69.28
N PHE A 371 53.11 -38.58 69.81
CA PHE A 371 52.44 -37.28 69.90
C PHE A 371 52.68 -36.61 71.27
N ALA A 372 52.94 -35.31 71.23
CA ALA A 372 52.92 -34.42 72.38
C ALA A 372 51.56 -33.71 72.50
N ASN A 373 51.30 -33.07 73.65
CA ASN A 373 50.08 -32.25 73.82
C ASN A 373 50.04 -31.02 72.90
N THR A 374 51.16 -30.67 72.28
CA THR A 374 51.35 -29.50 71.40
C THR A 374 51.70 -29.90 69.97
N THR A 375 51.48 -31.16 69.58
CA THR A 375 51.76 -31.62 68.22
C THR A 375 51.04 -30.74 67.19
N ASP A 376 51.78 -30.33 66.17
CA ASP A 376 51.30 -29.50 65.08
C ASP A 376 51.60 -30.19 63.75
N ILE A 377 50.54 -30.44 62.97
CA ILE A 377 50.60 -31.16 61.70
C ILE A 377 49.90 -30.33 60.64
N GLU A 378 50.61 -30.00 59.58
CA GLU A 378 50.04 -29.46 58.35
C GLU A 378 50.08 -30.54 57.27
N PHE A 379 48.98 -30.70 56.54
CA PHE A 379 48.86 -31.68 55.47
C PHE A 379 48.26 -31.06 54.21
N THR A 380 48.74 -31.54 53.06
CA THR A 380 48.25 -31.08 51.75
C THR A 380 48.46 -32.16 50.71
N GLY A 381 47.56 -32.26 49.75
CA GLY A 381 47.68 -33.23 48.66
C GLY A 381 46.34 -33.50 48.00
N PHE A 382 46.24 -34.60 47.27
CA PHE A 382 44.99 -35.03 46.67
C PHE A 382 44.74 -36.51 46.92
N TYR A 383 43.48 -36.91 46.88
CA TYR A 383 43.04 -38.30 46.79
C TYR A 383 41.87 -38.41 45.80
N PHE A 384 41.48 -39.62 45.44
CA PHE A 384 40.33 -39.86 44.58
C PHE A 384 39.15 -40.39 45.38
N LYS A 385 37.94 -39.91 45.08
CA LYS A 385 36.69 -40.30 45.75
C LYS A 385 35.86 -41.31 44.97
#